data_AF-A0A2N1NGM8-F1
#
_entry.id   AF-A0A2N1NGM8-F1
#
_cell.length_a   1.000
_cell.length_b   1.000
_cell.length_c   1.000
_cell.angle_alpha   90.00
_cell.angle_beta   90.00
_cell.angle_gamma   90.00
#
_symmetry.space_group_name_H-M   'P 1'
#
loop_
_entity.id
_entity.type
_entity.pdbx_description
1 polymer ?
#
loop_
_entity_poly.entity_id
_entity_poly.type
_entity_poly.pdbx_seq_one_letter_code
_entity_poly.pdbx_strand_id
1 'polypeptide(L)'
;MPVKHKENKPIKKVAWSEEDEEHRQKLIKCAERYAEARQKVLSIPGTSVIEDIQYAMSLIYEEYKANTWPDKFKQKYDLSLAESPIKEALVAARILEEYSDLTTVLHQDLNYDWYWAVNETGEILDKAIGYDDHL
;
A
#
# COMPACT_ATOMS: atom_id res chain seq x y z
N MET A 1 5.80 -44.96 -22.52
CA MET A 1 4.89 -43.81 -22.30
C MET A 1 5.74 -42.55 -22.33
N PRO A 2 5.47 -41.56 -23.19
CA PRO A 2 6.28 -40.36 -23.22
C PRO A 2 6.05 -39.56 -21.94
N VAL A 3 7.15 -39.07 -21.37
CA VAL A 3 7.19 -38.21 -20.19
C VAL A 3 6.38 -36.95 -20.52
N LYS A 4 5.35 -36.65 -19.72
CA LYS A 4 4.66 -35.36 -19.80
C LYS A 4 5.69 -34.28 -19.50
N HIS A 5 6.08 -33.52 -20.54
CA HIS A 5 6.84 -32.30 -20.34
C HIS A 5 6.08 -31.44 -19.34
N LYS A 6 6.77 -31.04 -18.26
CA LYS A 6 6.28 -29.99 -17.35
C LYS A 6 5.86 -28.82 -18.23
N GLU A 7 4.62 -28.39 -18.11
CA GLU A 7 4.14 -27.15 -18.70
C GLU A 7 5.18 -26.06 -18.40
N ASN A 8 5.72 -25.44 -19.44
CA ASN A 8 6.59 -24.26 -19.31
C ASN A 8 5.75 -23.16 -18.67
N LYS A 9 5.67 -23.14 -17.34
CA LYS A 9 5.18 -21.97 -16.63
C LYS A 9 6.10 -20.81 -17.03
N PRO A 10 5.56 -19.68 -17.53
CA PRO A 10 6.39 -18.52 -17.83
C PRO A 10 7.16 -18.14 -16.57
N ILE A 11 8.46 -17.91 -16.73
CA ILE A 11 9.32 -17.49 -15.63
C ILE A 11 8.80 -16.13 -15.16
N LYS A 12 8.53 -16.01 -13.85
CA LYS A 12 8.14 -14.73 -13.26
C LYS A 12 9.35 -13.79 -13.20
N LYS A 13 9.12 -12.48 -13.37
CA LYS A 13 10.17 -11.47 -13.23
C LYS A 13 10.64 -11.39 -11.77
N VAL A 14 11.95 -11.26 -11.56
CA VAL A 14 12.61 -11.13 -10.24
C VAL A 14 13.63 -9.97 -10.23
N ALA A 15 13.45 -9.04 -11.17
CA ALA A 15 14.20 -7.79 -11.30
C ALA A 15 13.35 -6.84 -12.16
N TRP A 16 13.49 -5.53 -11.94
CA TRP A 16 12.80 -4.52 -12.75
C TRP A 16 13.08 -4.70 -14.25
N SER A 17 12.01 -4.63 -15.05
CA SER A 17 12.09 -4.54 -16.50
C SER A 17 12.10 -3.07 -16.89
N GLU A 18 12.82 -2.70 -17.93
CA GLU A 18 12.83 -1.32 -18.44
C GLU A 18 11.43 -0.83 -18.83
N GLU A 19 10.57 -1.73 -19.30
CA GLU A 19 9.18 -1.46 -19.68
C GLU A 19 8.29 -1.07 -18.47
N ASP A 20 8.68 -1.46 -17.26
CA ASP A 20 7.91 -1.27 -16.03
C ASP A 20 8.40 -0.04 -15.21
N GLU A 21 9.33 0.76 -15.76
CA GLU A 21 9.91 1.92 -15.07
C GLU A 21 8.85 2.97 -14.71
N GLU A 22 7.81 3.17 -15.53
CA GLU A 22 6.71 4.08 -15.18
C GLU A 22 6.00 3.64 -13.90
N HIS A 23 5.77 2.32 -13.75
CA HIS A 23 5.14 1.75 -12.56
C HIS A 23 6.04 1.88 -11.33
N ARG A 24 7.34 1.62 -11.51
CA ARG A 24 8.34 1.84 -10.46
C ARG A 24 8.37 3.29 -9.98
N GLN A 25 8.30 4.26 -10.89
CA GLN A 25 8.23 5.68 -10.53
C GLN A 25 6.93 6.05 -9.80
N LYS A 26 5.80 5.41 -10.13
CA LYS A 26 4.54 5.59 -9.38
C LYS A 26 4.67 5.09 -7.94
N LEU A 27 5.27 3.91 -7.75
CA LEU A 27 5.55 3.35 -6.41
C LEU A 27 6.43 4.30 -5.59
N ILE A 28 7.54 4.78 -6.15
CA ILE A 28 8.46 5.71 -5.46
C ILE A 28 7.71 6.98 -5.02
N LYS A 29 7.00 7.63 -5.94
CA LYS A 29 6.22 8.86 -5.64
C LYS A 29 5.13 8.61 -4.60
N CYS A 30 4.49 7.45 -4.64
CA CYS A 30 3.49 7.07 -3.64
C CYS A 30 4.12 6.86 -2.26
N ALA A 31 5.28 6.20 -2.18
CA ALA A 31 6.04 6.04 -0.95
C ALA A 31 6.50 7.38 -0.36
N GLU A 32 6.99 8.30 -1.18
CA GLU A 32 7.35 9.66 -0.75
C GLU A 32 6.14 10.42 -0.20
N ARG A 33 5.00 10.39 -0.90
CA ARG A 33 3.73 10.98 -0.41
C ARG A 33 3.29 10.35 0.91
N TYR A 34 3.45 9.04 1.07
CA TYR A 34 3.14 8.36 2.32
C TYR A 34 4.06 8.82 3.44
N ALA A 35 5.36 8.91 3.19
CA ALA A 35 6.34 9.40 4.17
C ALA A 35 5.99 10.83 4.64
N GLU A 36 5.64 11.73 3.73
CA GLU A 36 5.19 13.09 4.08
C GLU A 36 3.90 13.08 4.92
N ALA A 37 2.91 12.27 4.54
CA ALA A 37 1.65 12.15 5.29
C ALA A 37 1.88 11.56 6.69
N ARG A 38 2.75 10.55 6.79
CA ARG A 38 3.19 9.93 8.04
C ARG A 38 3.87 10.94 8.97
N GLN A 39 4.72 11.81 8.44
CA GLN A 39 5.37 12.87 9.22
C GLN A 39 4.36 13.90 9.74
N LYS A 40 3.30 14.22 8.98
CA LYS A 40 2.22 15.09 9.46
C LYS A 40 1.50 14.48 10.65
N VAL A 41 1.16 13.19 10.61
CA VAL A 41 0.59 12.48 11.76
C VAL A 41 1.53 12.57 12.95
N LEU A 42 2.82 12.22 12.76
CA LEU A 42 3.83 12.24 13.82
C LEU A 42 4.00 13.61 14.48
N SER A 43 3.79 14.69 13.73
CA SER A 43 3.94 16.06 14.22
C SER A 43 2.84 16.50 15.19
N ILE A 44 1.75 15.74 15.32
CA ILE A 44 0.61 16.09 16.17
C ILE A 44 0.83 15.53 17.59
N PRO A 45 0.76 16.36 18.65
CA PRO A 45 0.92 15.87 20.02
C PRO A 45 -0.11 14.81 20.39
N GLY A 46 0.36 13.72 21.00
CA GLY A 46 -0.51 12.65 21.51
C GLY A 46 -0.93 11.59 20.48
N THR A 47 -0.42 11.64 19.25
CA THR A 47 -0.64 10.59 18.24
C THR A 47 0.40 9.47 18.33
N SER A 48 -0.02 8.27 17.93
CA SER A 48 0.80 7.10 17.67
C SER A 48 0.67 6.75 16.20
N VAL A 49 1.67 7.09 15.39
CA VAL A 49 1.63 6.96 13.92
C VAL A 49 1.14 5.59 13.45
N ILE A 50 1.63 4.51 14.06
CA ILE A 50 1.26 3.15 13.68
C ILE A 50 -0.21 2.90 14.03
N GLU A 51 -0.61 3.17 15.27
CA GLU A 51 -1.97 2.88 15.75
C GLU A 51 -3.01 3.76 15.06
N ASP A 52 -2.72 5.04 14.88
CA ASP A 52 -3.64 6.00 14.26
C ASP A 52 -3.85 5.70 12.77
N ILE A 53 -2.78 5.37 12.02
CA ILE A 53 -2.90 4.98 10.62
C ILE A 53 -3.64 3.63 10.49
N GLN A 54 -3.34 2.65 11.35
CA GLN A 54 -4.05 1.36 11.35
C GLN A 54 -5.55 1.52 11.70
N TYR A 55 -5.87 2.40 12.63
CA TYR A 55 -7.24 2.74 12.95
C TYR A 55 -7.94 3.40 11.76
N ALA A 56 -7.28 4.35 11.11
CA ALA A 56 -7.79 4.99 9.90
C ALA A 56 -8.02 4.00 8.74
N MET A 57 -7.12 3.04 8.52
CA MET A 57 -7.32 1.94 7.56
C MET A 57 -8.57 1.12 7.90
N SER A 58 -8.82 0.84 9.19
CA SER A 58 -10.01 0.11 9.63
C SER A 58 -11.29 0.90 9.31
N LEU A 59 -11.28 2.22 9.47
CA LEU A 59 -12.40 3.09 9.09
C LEU A 59 -12.66 3.10 7.58
N ILE A 60 -11.61 3.19 6.77
CA ILE A 60 -11.69 3.10 5.30
C ILE A 60 -12.28 1.76 4.89
N TYR A 61 -11.87 0.66 5.54
CA TYR A 61 -12.42 -0.67 5.26
C TYR A 61 -13.91 -0.78 5.62
N GLU A 62 -14.38 -0.15 6.71
CA GLU A 62 -15.81 -0.08 7.01
C GLU A 62 -16.59 0.69 5.94
N GLU A 63 -16.04 1.81 5.44
CA GLU A 63 -16.60 2.59 4.32
C GLU A 63 -16.66 1.73 3.03
N TYR A 64 -15.56 1.04 2.69
CA TYR A 64 -15.50 0.11 1.56
C TYR A 64 -16.57 -0.98 1.63
N LYS A 65 -16.75 -1.63 2.78
CA LYS A 65 -17.77 -2.67 2.96
C LYS A 65 -19.19 -2.13 2.76
N ALA A 66 -19.48 -0.95 3.30
CA ALA A 66 -20.79 -0.30 3.15
C ALA A 66 -21.06 0.06 1.68
N ASN A 67 -20.04 0.56 0.96
CA ASN A 67 -20.15 0.90 -0.45
C ASN A 67 -20.29 -0.34 -1.35
N THR A 68 -19.59 -1.43 -1.02
CA THR A 68 -19.57 -2.66 -1.83
C THR A 68 -20.80 -3.54 -1.59
N TRP A 69 -21.30 -3.59 -0.35
CA TRP A 69 -22.46 -4.42 0.02
C TRP A 69 -23.46 -3.63 0.88
N PRO A 70 -24.16 -2.64 0.30
CA PRO A 70 -25.06 -1.74 1.02
C PRO A 70 -26.26 -2.46 1.67
N ASP A 71 -26.68 -3.61 1.12
CA ASP A 71 -27.75 -4.43 1.69
C ASP A 71 -27.34 -5.13 3.00
N LYS A 72 -26.03 -5.29 3.23
CA LYS A 72 -25.46 -6.02 4.38
C LYS A 72 -24.81 -5.09 5.40
N PHE A 73 -24.20 -4.00 4.94
CA PHE A 73 -23.49 -3.06 5.79
C PHE A 73 -24.01 -1.65 5.57
N LYS A 74 -24.30 -0.96 6.68
CA LYS A 74 -24.62 0.48 6.65
C LYS A 74 -23.37 1.28 6.90
N GLN A 75 -23.24 2.40 6.20
CA GLN A 75 -22.21 3.39 6.50
C GLN A 75 -22.41 3.90 7.95
N LYS A 76 -21.37 3.76 8.77
CA LYS A 76 -21.40 4.16 10.19
C LYS A 76 -20.85 5.57 10.41
N TYR A 77 -19.88 5.96 9.60
CA TYR A 77 -19.13 7.20 9.74
C TYR A 77 -19.06 7.93 8.41
N ASP A 78 -19.24 9.24 8.44
CA ASP A 78 -18.89 10.13 7.34
C ASP A 78 -17.44 10.60 7.55
N LEU A 79 -16.50 9.95 6.86
CA LEU A 79 -15.08 10.22 7.02
C LEU A 79 -14.68 11.61 6.48
N SER A 80 -15.54 12.27 5.70
CA SER A 80 -15.29 13.63 5.22
C SER A 80 -15.33 14.67 6.34
N LEU A 81 -15.98 14.34 7.46
CA LEU A 81 -16.12 15.19 8.64
C LEU A 81 -15.02 14.98 9.67
N ALA A 82 -14.03 14.12 9.39
CA ALA A 82 -12.94 13.85 10.33
C ALA A 82 -12.10 15.11 10.61
N GLU A 83 -11.83 15.35 11.88
CA GLU A 83 -10.92 16.40 12.35
C GLU A 83 -9.53 15.82 12.69
N SER A 84 -8.56 16.70 12.89
CA SER A 84 -7.21 16.31 13.29
C SER A 84 -7.24 15.67 14.70
N PRO A 85 -6.52 14.56 14.95
CA PRO A 85 -5.52 13.91 14.08
C PRO A 85 -6.05 12.87 13.08
N ILE A 86 -7.32 12.46 13.21
CA ILE A 86 -7.90 11.38 12.38
C ILE A 86 -7.86 11.75 10.90
N LYS A 87 -8.09 13.02 10.57
CA LYS A 87 -8.00 13.52 9.20
C LYS A 87 -6.64 13.23 8.55
N GLU A 88 -5.55 13.52 9.24
CA GLU A 88 -4.19 13.28 8.73
C GLU A 88 -3.90 11.78 8.64
N ALA A 89 -4.36 10.99 9.61
CA ALA A 89 -4.24 9.54 9.58
C ALA A 89 -5.01 8.89 8.41
N LEU A 90 -6.21 9.39 8.09
CA LEU A 90 -6.99 8.97 6.92
C LEU A 90 -6.28 9.27 5.60
N VAL A 91 -5.61 10.42 5.50
CA VAL A 91 -4.80 10.75 4.32
C VAL A 91 -3.64 9.75 4.18
N ALA A 92 -2.90 9.49 5.25
CA ALA A 92 -1.80 8.53 5.22
C ALA A 92 -2.29 7.10 4.90
N ALA A 93 -3.40 6.66 5.50
CA ALA A 93 -3.99 5.36 5.26
C ALA A 93 -4.45 5.15 3.80
N ARG A 94 -5.06 6.16 3.16
CA ARG A 94 -5.44 6.10 1.74
C ARG A 94 -4.23 6.00 0.82
N ILE A 95 -3.14 6.70 1.13
CA ILE A 95 -1.90 6.59 0.35
C ILE A 95 -1.28 5.20 0.52
N LEU A 96 -1.37 4.61 1.72
CA LEU A 96 -0.89 3.26 1.96
C LEU A 96 -1.74 2.20 1.22
N GLU A 97 -3.05 2.41 1.10
CA GLU A 97 -3.94 1.60 0.24
C GLU A 97 -3.54 1.71 -1.24
N GLU A 98 -3.33 2.94 -1.75
CA GLU A 98 -2.81 3.18 -3.11
C GLU A 98 -1.47 2.46 -3.34
N TYR A 99 -0.58 2.48 -2.35
CA TYR A 99 0.70 1.77 -2.39
C TYR A 99 0.53 0.25 -2.48
N SER A 100 -0.40 -0.31 -1.71
CA SER A 100 -0.74 -1.73 -1.73
C SER A 100 -1.33 -2.15 -3.08
N ASP A 101 -2.17 -1.32 -3.69
CA ASP A 101 -2.74 -1.57 -5.01
C ASP A 101 -1.65 -1.57 -6.09
N LEU A 102 -0.75 -0.59 -6.07
CA LEU A 102 0.41 -0.56 -6.97
C LEU A 102 1.32 -1.79 -6.79
N THR A 103 1.48 -2.28 -5.57
CA THR A 103 2.26 -3.50 -5.29
C THR A 103 1.56 -4.74 -5.86
N THR A 104 0.23 -4.77 -5.79
CA THR A 104 -0.60 -5.87 -6.32
C THR A 104 -0.50 -5.97 -7.85
N VAL A 105 -0.46 -4.83 -8.56
CA VAL A 105 -0.28 -4.77 -10.02
C VAL A 105 1.01 -5.45 -10.48
N LEU A 106 2.10 -5.36 -9.71
CA LEU A 106 3.36 -6.05 -10.05
C LEU A 106 3.14 -7.55 -10.24
N HIS A 107 2.45 -8.17 -9.28
CA HIS A 107 2.22 -9.60 -9.30
C HIS A 107 1.11 -10.02 -10.27
N GLN A 108 -0.02 -9.29 -10.26
CA GLN A 108 -1.21 -9.69 -10.99
C GLN A 108 -1.12 -9.36 -12.49
N ASP A 109 -0.58 -8.20 -12.83
CA ASP A 109 -0.64 -7.67 -14.20
C ASP A 109 0.73 -7.69 -14.89
N LEU A 110 1.81 -7.44 -14.15
CA LEU A 110 3.17 -7.32 -14.71
C LEU A 110 4.02 -8.60 -14.60
N ASN A 111 3.42 -9.68 -14.06
CA ASN A 111 4.00 -11.02 -13.95
C ASN A 111 5.30 -11.10 -13.11
N TYR A 112 5.42 -10.25 -12.09
CA TYR A 112 6.47 -10.37 -11.09
C TYR A 112 6.21 -11.51 -10.10
N ASP A 113 7.29 -12.06 -9.55
CA ASP A 113 7.17 -12.93 -8.39
C ASP A 113 6.61 -12.15 -7.20
N TRP A 114 5.68 -12.78 -6.47
CA TRP A 114 5.00 -12.14 -5.35
C TRP A 114 5.97 -11.78 -4.22
N TYR A 115 6.87 -12.70 -3.85
CA TYR A 115 7.82 -12.45 -2.79
C TYR A 115 8.81 -11.37 -3.19
N TRP A 116 9.24 -11.38 -4.45
CA TRP A 116 10.09 -10.32 -4.98
C TRP A 116 9.37 -8.97 -4.96
N ALA A 117 8.13 -8.89 -5.45
CA ALA A 117 7.37 -7.65 -5.51
C ALA A 117 7.15 -7.04 -4.11
N VAL A 118 6.79 -7.86 -3.13
CA VAL A 118 6.62 -7.41 -1.73
C VAL A 118 7.94 -6.95 -1.12
N ASN A 119 9.05 -7.66 -1.35
CA ASN A 119 10.35 -7.25 -0.82
C ASN A 119 10.83 -5.93 -1.45
N GLU A 120 10.78 -5.84 -2.78
CA GLU A 120 11.24 -4.67 -3.53
C GLU A 120 10.43 -3.42 -3.17
N THR A 121 9.10 -3.55 -3.09
CA THR A 121 8.23 -2.45 -2.65
C THR A 121 8.42 -2.15 -1.16
N GLY A 122 8.69 -3.15 -0.31
CA GLY A 122 9.09 -2.91 1.08
C GLY A 122 10.32 -2.01 1.16
N GLU A 123 11.39 -2.32 0.43
CA GLU A 123 12.61 -1.52 0.41
C GLU A 123 12.40 -0.09 -0.10
N ILE A 124 11.53 0.11 -1.11
CA ILE A 124 11.17 1.45 -1.60
C ILE A 124 10.49 2.26 -0.48
N LEU A 125 9.56 1.62 0.24
CA LEU A 125 8.83 2.27 1.32
C LEU A 125 9.73 2.61 2.51
N ASP A 126 10.60 1.68 2.92
CA ASP A 126 11.55 1.87 4.02
C ASP A 126 12.52 3.02 3.73
N LYS A 127 13.05 3.09 2.50
CA LYS A 127 13.90 4.21 2.04
C LYS A 127 13.17 5.55 2.11
N ALA A 128 11.88 5.59 1.74
CA ALA A 128 11.10 6.83 1.77
C ALA A 128 10.80 7.29 3.20
N ILE A 129 10.52 6.36 4.12
CA ILE A 129 10.21 6.69 5.53
C ILE A 129 11.48 7.07 6.31
N GLY A 130 12.65 6.61 5.84
CA GLY A 130 13.94 6.92 6.44
C GLY A 130 14.15 6.18 7.76
N TYR A 131 13.85 4.86 7.80
CA TYR A 131 14.41 4.02 8.85
C TYR A 131 15.94 4.11 8.74
N ASP A 132 16.55 4.87 9.65
CA ASP A 132 18.00 4.95 9.74
C ASP A 132 18.49 3.56 10.18
N ASP A 133 19.30 2.89 9.36
CA ASP A 133 19.96 1.59 9.63
C ASP A 133 21.02 1.69 10.76
N HIS A 134 20.81 2.60 11.71
CA HIS A 134 21.72 2.98 12.78
C HIS A 134 21.00 2.88 14.14
N LEU A 135 20.63 1.65 14.52
CA LEU A 135 20.40 1.24 15.91
C LEU A 135 21.35 0.10 16.27
#